data_AF-A0A094BMF0-F1
#
_entry.id   AF-A0A094BMF0-F1
#
_cell.length_a   1.000
_cell.length_b   1.000
_cell.length_c   1.000
_cell.angle_alpha   90.00
_cell.angle_beta   90.00
_cell.angle_gamma   90.00
#
_symmetry.space_group_name_H-M   'P 1'
#
loop_
_entity.id
_entity.type
_entity.pdbx_description
1 polymer ?
#
loop_
_entity_poly.entity_id
_entity_poly.type
_entity_poly.pdbx_seq_one_letter_code
_entity_poly.pdbx_strand_id
1 'polypeptide(L)'
;MSSSILQTLRKAGQHMGVDPSKMAGPVREMLYRNWYLGFTCFGGPAVHFQIVGMMDMIQMARADESYKEMFSLCQALPGPGSTKMIYAINLIHGGFIAGILSFFVWSLPGAIAAYGLAIGVSKINNTLPAPAYALLSGLNAATVGIIALAAVQLSQKAITDKLTRILVFLGGSAGMLYNALWYFPILMVLGGCSTIFWDYKWGHNAVKAVKAGVFRPRDQSDVGNEEQQVSDQVELQNISQSRQGSIKDSATLRRATGRVSPEEPSPETAQDQPTEEETSRIVPANLELRVFSWKLGALIIALFFVSFIAIMVLRGTLSSPPIGFSLFSNLYLAGTIIFGGGPVVIPLLREYVVAESWVSPRDFLLGLAICQAFPGPNFNFAVYLGALAVTPRLNPAVGAVAGYIAIFTPGIVLHTGTMGLWKSLRGHRWFTSGLRGVNAAAVGLVYTAVYRLWEQGFLSERFTSGSSLGLDPWWVVVTATSFVGGRWFNVPPPVAIILGGAMGMVWYGVVSAK
;
A
#
# COMPACT_ATOMS: atom_id res chain seq x y z
N MET A 1 30.41 -23.27 -31.52
CA MET A 1 29.62 -23.26 -30.26
C MET A 1 28.58 -22.13 -30.16
N SER A 2 28.67 -21.03 -30.92
CA SER A 2 27.73 -19.88 -30.80
C SER A 2 26.33 -20.10 -31.43
N SER A 3 26.21 -20.90 -32.51
CA SER A 3 24.94 -21.06 -33.24
C SER A 3 23.89 -21.93 -32.52
N SER A 4 24.34 -22.93 -31.73
CA SER A 4 23.46 -23.85 -31.02
C SER A 4 22.75 -23.19 -29.83
N ILE A 5 23.47 -22.32 -29.10
CA ILE A 5 22.91 -21.54 -27.98
C ILE A 5 21.89 -20.53 -28.51
N LEU A 6 22.23 -19.82 -29.60
CA LEU A 6 21.30 -18.90 -30.26
C LEU A 6 20.05 -19.60 -30.80
N GLN A 7 20.17 -20.80 -31.37
CA GLN A 7 19.01 -21.59 -31.81
C GLN A 7 18.17 -22.09 -30.63
N THR A 8 18.81 -22.47 -29.52
CA THR A 8 18.11 -22.92 -28.30
C THR A 8 17.35 -21.76 -27.65
N LEU A 9 17.97 -20.58 -27.57
CA LEU A 9 17.33 -19.35 -27.10
C LEU A 9 16.21 -18.88 -28.03
N ARG A 10 16.36 -19.08 -29.35
CA ARG A 10 15.32 -18.72 -30.35
C ARG A 10 14.13 -19.68 -30.29
N LYS A 11 14.36 -20.98 -30.07
CA LYS A 11 13.28 -21.97 -29.82
C LYS A 11 12.60 -21.74 -28.47
N ALA A 12 13.36 -21.40 -27.42
CA ALA A 12 12.80 -21.02 -26.13
C ALA A 12 11.98 -19.72 -26.23
N GLY A 13 12.45 -18.74 -27.00
CA GLY A 13 11.73 -17.50 -27.31
C GLY A 13 10.44 -17.73 -28.07
N GLN A 14 10.42 -18.64 -29.06
CA GLN A 14 9.21 -19.00 -29.80
C GLN A 14 8.14 -19.69 -28.95
N HIS A 15 8.53 -20.53 -27.97
CA HIS A 15 7.59 -21.11 -27.01
C HIS A 15 7.10 -20.12 -25.94
N MET A 16 7.83 -19.02 -25.71
CA MET A 16 7.42 -17.90 -24.85
C MET A 16 6.72 -16.75 -25.61
N GLY A 17 6.51 -16.87 -26.93
CA GLY A 17 5.89 -15.83 -27.76
C GLY A 17 6.77 -14.59 -28.02
N VAL A 18 8.08 -14.71 -27.88
CA VAL A 18 9.05 -13.60 -27.96
C VAL A 18 9.83 -13.65 -29.28
N ASP A 19 9.50 -12.77 -30.23
CA ASP A 19 10.26 -12.54 -31.47
C ASP A 19 11.31 -11.43 -31.26
N PRO A 20 12.63 -11.73 -31.30
CA PRO A 20 13.69 -10.76 -31.03
C PRO A 20 13.69 -9.53 -31.94
N SER A 21 13.20 -9.68 -33.18
CA SER A 21 13.10 -8.57 -34.15
C SER A 21 11.99 -7.57 -33.81
N LYS A 22 10.97 -8.02 -33.06
CA LYS A 22 9.87 -7.19 -32.56
C LYS A 22 10.08 -6.68 -31.13
N MET A 23 11.13 -7.13 -30.43
CA MET A 23 11.45 -6.69 -29.06
C MET A 23 12.05 -5.28 -29.00
N ALA A 24 12.77 -4.85 -30.05
CA ALA A 24 13.51 -3.58 -30.02
C ALA A 24 12.59 -2.36 -29.83
N GLY A 25 11.39 -2.38 -30.44
CA GLY A 25 10.41 -1.30 -30.31
C GLY A 25 9.89 -1.13 -28.88
N PRO A 26 9.27 -2.16 -28.28
CA PRO A 26 8.74 -2.09 -26.92
C PRO A 26 9.80 -1.83 -25.84
N VAL A 27 11.00 -2.42 -25.97
CA VAL A 27 12.09 -2.16 -25.02
C VAL A 27 12.63 -0.74 -25.15
N ARG A 28 12.77 -0.21 -26.38
CA ARG A 28 13.18 1.19 -26.59
C ARG A 28 12.16 2.17 -26.02
N GLU A 29 10.88 1.89 -26.20
CA GLU A 29 9.80 2.71 -25.64
C GLU A 29 9.81 2.68 -24.11
N MET A 30 9.97 1.49 -23.52
CA MET A 30 10.15 1.31 -22.08
C MET A 30 11.36 2.11 -21.57
N LEU A 31 12.50 2.06 -22.26
CA LEU A 31 13.68 2.84 -21.89
C LEU A 31 13.42 4.35 -21.96
N TYR A 32 12.90 4.84 -23.08
CA TYR A 32 12.62 6.27 -23.30
C TYR A 32 11.69 6.86 -22.23
N ARG A 33 10.71 6.08 -21.76
CA ARG A 33 9.73 6.53 -20.77
C ARG A 33 10.16 6.31 -19.31
N ASN A 34 10.99 5.32 -19.00
CA ASN A 34 11.30 4.97 -17.61
C ASN A 34 12.71 5.38 -17.16
N TRP A 35 13.63 5.73 -18.06
CA TRP A 35 15.05 5.95 -17.68
C TRP A 35 15.24 7.00 -16.59
N TYR A 36 14.43 8.08 -16.61
CA TYR A 36 14.55 9.17 -15.66
C TYR A 36 13.89 8.85 -14.31
N LEU A 37 12.95 7.90 -14.27
CA LEU A 37 12.15 7.61 -13.08
C LEU A 37 13.02 7.14 -11.90
N GLY A 38 14.07 6.35 -12.16
CA GLY A 38 15.02 5.93 -11.13
C GLY A 38 15.84 7.08 -10.51
N PHE A 39 15.91 8.24 -11.18
CA PHE A 39 16.62 9.44 -10.73
C PHE A 39 15.69 10.53 -10.19
N THR A 40 14.42 10.53 -10.59
CA THR A 40 13.48 11.63 -10.28
C THR A 40 12.34 11.24 -9.37
N CYS A 41 12.06 9.95 -9.17
CA CYS A 41 10.99 9.52 -8.27
C CYS A 41 11.48 9.52 -6.84
N PHE A 42 11.18 10.61 -6.16
CA PHE A 42 11.30 10.73 -4.72
C PHE A 42 9.93 10.67 -4.06
N GLY A 43 9.88 10.36 -2.76
CA GLY A 43 8.66 10.53 -1.97
C GLY A 43 7.88 9.27 -1.63
N GLY A 44 8.49 8.11 -1.79
CA GLY A 44 7.95 6.86 -1.26
C GLY A 44 6.72 6.36 -2.01
N PRO A 45 6.05 5.31 -1.50
CA PRO A 45 5.05 4.57 -2.26
C PRO A 45 3.89 5.44 -2.78
N ALA A 46 3.37 6.38 -1.98
CA ALA A 46 2.22 7.20 -2.36
C ALA A 46 2.50 8.08 -3.60
N VAL A 47 3.68 8.73 -3.63
CA VAL A 47 4.13 9.56 -4.76
C VAL A 47 4.49 8.69 -5.95
N HIS A 48 5.18 7.57 -5.72
CA HIS A 48 5.51 6.64 -6.80
C HIS A 48 4.25 6.12 -7.48
N PHE A 49 3.22 5.74 -6.73
CA PHE A 49 1.95 5.32 -7.31
C PHE A 49 1.30 6.43 -8.12
N GLN A 50 1.33 7.69 -7.66
CA GLN A 50 0.80 8.80 -8.45
C GLN A 50 1.58 9.00 -9.76
N ILE A 51 2.91 9.03 -9.71
CA ILE A 51 3.76 9.19 -10.92
C ILE A 51 3.54 8.02 -11.88
N VAL A 52 3.48 6.80 -11.35
CA VAL A 52 3.29 5.59 -12.14
C VAL A 52 1.88 5.51 -12.71
N GLY A 53 0.87 6.02 -11.99
CA GLY A 53 -0.49 6.17 -12.51
C GLY A 53 -0.58 7.22 -13.61
N MET A 54 0.14 8.35 -13.48
CA MET A 54 0.27 9.31 -14.57
C MET A 54 0.90 8.67 -15.81
N MET A 55 1.95 7.86 -15.61
CA MET A 55 2.57 7.10 -16.70
C MET A 55 1.59 6.10 -17.34
N ASP A 56 0.80 5.37 -16.56
CA ASP A 56 -0.19 4.42 -17.05
C ASP A 56 -1.33 5.10 -17.82
N MET A 57 -1.82 6.24 -17.31
CA MET A 57 -2.81 7.07 -18.01
C MET A 57 -2.30 7.55 -19.37
N ILE A 58 -1.02 7.94 -19.46
CA ILE A 58 -0.36 8.25 -20.73
C ILE A 58 -0.28 7.02 -21.65
N GLN A 59 -0.18 5.80 -21.08
CA GLN A 59 -0.10 4.56 -21.86
C GLN A 59 -1.46 4.04 -22.35
N MET A 60 -2.57 4.33 -21.67
CA MET A 60 -3.87 3.69 -21.97
C MET A 60 -5.02 4.64 -22.35
N ALA A 61 -4.84 5.96 -22.36
CA ALA A 61 -5.84 6.97 -22.76
C ALA A 61 -7.23 6.93 -22.07
N ARG A 62 -7.51 6.01 -21.13
CA ARG A 62 -8.75 5.87 -20.30
C ARG A 62 -8.58 4.83 -19.16
N ALA A 63 -7.52 4.94 -18.37
CA ALA A 63 -6.96 3.83 -17.56
C ALA A 63 -7.49 3.62 -16.13
N ASP A 64 -8.57 4.28 -15.68
CA ASP A 64 -8.83 4.39 -14.23
C ASP A 64 -9.11 3.05 -13.51
N GLU A 65 -9.82 2.11 -14.14
CA GLU A 65 -10.15 0.83 -13.49
C GLU A 65 -8.98 -0.17 -13.49
N SER A 66 -8.29 -0.32 -14.62
CA SER A 66 -7.13 -1.22 -14.75
C SER A 66 -5.99 -0.79 -13.82
N TYR A 67 -5.78 0.52 -13.68
CA TYR A 67 -4.83 1.07 -12.72
C TYR A 67 -5.21 0.73 -11.27
N LYS A 68 -6.49 0.89 -10.89
CA LYS A 68 -6.99 0.55 -9.54
C LYS A 68 -6.86 -0.95 -9.24
N GLU A 69 -7.18 -1.81 -10.20
CA GLU A 69 -7.02 -3.26 -10.09
C GLU A 69 -5.55 -3.67 -9.88
N MET A 70 -4.66 -3.11 -10.69
CA MET A 70 -3.23 -3.41 -10.62
C MET A 70 -2.58 -2.83 -9.35
N PHE A 71 -3.00 -1.64 -8.93
CA PHE A 71 -2.63 -1.06 -7.64
C PHE A 71 -3.05 -1.98 -6.48
N SER A 72 -4.30 -2.46 -6.52
CA SER A 72 -4.85 -3.40 -5.54
C SER A 72 -4.04 -4.69 -5.49
N LEU A 73 -3.66 -5.25 -6.64
CA LEU A 73 -2.82 -6.44 -6.73
C LEU A 73 -1.40 -6.19 -6.19
N CYS A 74 -0.79 -5.06 -6.53
CA CYS A 74 0.56 -4.71 -6.06
C CYS A 74 0.62 -4.48 -4.55
N GLN A 75 -0.47 -4.04 -3.93
CA GLN A 75 -0.55 -3.86 -2.48
C GLN A 75 -0.79 -5.18 -1.73
N ALA A 76 -1.54 -6.10 -2.34
CA ALA A 76 -1.90 -7.35 -1.72
C ALA A 76 -0.81 -8.42 -1.76
N LEU A 77 0.08 -8.36 -2.77
CA LEU A 77 1.22 -9.26 -2.88
C LEU A 77 2.43 -8.71 -2.13
N PRO A 78 3.31 -9.58 -1.62
CA PRO A 78 4.48 -9.14 -0.88
C PRO A 78 5.50 -8.42 -1.78
N GLY A 79 6.42 -7.70 -1.14
CA GLY A 79 7.47 -6.92 -1.78
C GLY A 79 7.09 -5.45 -2.07
N PRO A 80 7.96 -4.69 -2.75
CA PRO A 80 7.81 -3.25 -2.93
C PRO A 80 6.70 -2.90 -3.93
N GLY A 81 5.60 -2.32 -3.45
CA GLY A 81 4.41 -2.03 -4.26
C GLY A 81 4.68 -1.17 -5.50
N SER A 82 5.44 -0.06 -5.38
CA SER A 82 5.75 0.81 -6.52
C SER A 82 6.60 0.13 -7.58
N THR A 83 7.57 -0.69 -7.16
CA THR A 83 8.41 -1.47 -8.07
C THR A 83 7.59 -2.51 -8.82
N LYS A 84 6.68 -3.20 -8.13
CA LYS A 84 5.74 -4.12 -8.77
C LYS A 84 4.84 -3.42 -9.77
N MET A 85 4.40 -2.20 -9.47
CA MET A 85 3.54 -1.41 -10.37
C MET A 85 4.25 -1.05 -11.69
N ILE A 86 5.49 -0.54 -11.60
CA ILE A 86 6.30 -0.23 -12.81
C ILE A 86 6.58 -1.50 -13.61
N TYR A 87 6.96 -2.56 -12.92
CA TYR A 87 7.15 -3.87 -13.54
C TYR A 87 5.88 -4.33 -14.26
N ALA A 88 4.72 -4.21 -13.62
CA ALA A 88 3.43 -4.65 -14.13
C ALA A 88 2.99 -3.89 -15.39
N ILE A 89 3.10 -2.56 -15.38
CA ILE A 89 2.77 -1.71 -16.52
C ILE A 89 3.65 -2.09 -17.72
N ASN A 90 4.97 -2.13 -17.53
CA ASN A 90 5.89 -2.46 -18.61
C ASN A 90 5.77 -3.94 -19.05
N LEU A 91 5.35 -4.84 -18.16
CA LEU A 91 5.02 -6.23 -18.48
C LEU A 91 3.80 -6.32 -19.40
N ILE A 92 2.75 -5.54 -19.14
CA ILE A 92 1.53 -5.50 -19.95
C ILE A 92 1.83 -4.92 -21.33
N HIS A 93 2.58 -3.81 -21.40
CA HIS A 93 2.80 -3.08 -22.65
C HIS A 93 3.95 -3.63 -23.50
N GLY A 94 5.05 -4.06 -22.88
CA GLY A 94 6.26 -4.49 -23.57
C GLY A 94 6.65 -5.95 -23.35
N GLY A 95 5.80 -6.72 -22.66
CA GLY A 95 6.04 -8.13 -22.36
C GLY A 95 7.07 -8.35 -21.25
N PHE A 96 7.42 -9.62 -21.02
CA PHE A 96 8.24 -10.03 -19.88
C PHE A 96 9.60 -9.34 -19.80
N ILE A 97 10.27 -9.17 -20.95
CA ILE A 97 11.60 -8.55 -20.99
C ILE A 97 11.54 -7.06 -20.67
N ALA A 98 10.56 -6.33 -21.21
CA ALA A 98 10.37 -4.92 -20.86
C ALA A 98 10.04 -4.74 -19.38
N GLY A 99 9.22 -5.65 -18.81
CA GLY A 99 8.98 -5.70 -17.36
C GLY A 99 10.27 -5.82 -16.56
N ILE A 100 11.10 -6.84 -16.83
CA ILE A 100 12.36 -7.06 -16.10
C ILE A 100 13.36 -5.92 -16.29
N LEU A 101 13.52 -5.41 -17.52
CA LEU A 101 14.41 -4.27 -17.77
C LEU A 101 13.92 -3.00 -17.07
N SER A 102 12.61 -2.77 -17.01
CA SER A 102 12.03 -1.64 -16.27
C SER A 102 12.33 -1.69 -14.79
N PHE A 103 12.34 -2.88 -14.19
CA PHE A 103 12.79 -3.06 -12.82
C PHE A 103 14.22 -2.57 -12.64
N PHE A 104 15.17 -3.06 -13.45
CA PHE A 104 16.57 -2.67 -13.33
C PHE A 104 16.79 -1.17 -13.55
N VAL A 105 16.18 -0.60 -14.59
CA VAL A 105 16.27 0.85 -14.88
C VAL A 105 15.72 1.69 -13.74
N TRP A 106 14.63 1.23 -13.12
CA TRP A 106 13.99 1.89 -11.99
C TRP A 106 14.82 1.84 -10.70
N SER A 107 15.40 0.68 -10.35
CA SER A 107 16.01 0.50 -9.03
C SER A 107 17.53 0.54 -9.00
N LEU A 108 18.24 0.32 -10.11
CA LEU A 108 19.71 0.33 -10.12
C LEU A 108 20.34 1.68 -9.72
N PRO A 109 19.85 2.86 -10.17
CA PRO A 109 20.46 4.13 -9.77
C PRO A 109 20.48 4.31 -8.25
N GLY A 110 19.34 4.09 -7.59
CA GLY A 110 19.25 4.15 -6.13
C GLY A 110 20.04 3.03 -5.44
N ALA A 111 20.16 1.85 -6.04
CA ALA A 111 20.98 0.75 -5.50
C ALA A 111 22.48 1.08 -5.53
N ILE A 112 22.95 1.69 -6.62
CA ILE A 112 24.34 2.17 -6.76
C ILE A 112 24.61 3.27 -5.73
N ALA A 113 23.69 4.22 -5.57
CA ALA A 113 23.81 5.25 -4.54
C ALA A 113 23.84 4.68 -3.12
N ALA A 114 22.97 3.70 -2.81
CA ALA A 114 22.95 3.00 -1.52
C ALA A 114 24.25 2.21 -1.26
N TYR A 115 24.80 1.57 -2.30
CA TYR A 115 26.09 0.89 -2.20
C TYR A 115 27.25 1.87 -1.96
N GLY A 116 27.29 2.99 -2.68
CA GLY A 116 28.27 4.05 -2.46
C GLY A 116 28.19 4.62 -1.04
N LEU A 117 26.96 4.80 -0.53
CA LEU A 117 26.73 5.20 0.85
C LEU A 117 27.27 4.17 1.86
N ALA A 118 27.10 2.88 1.61
CA ALA A 118 27.64 1.83 2.49
C ALA A 118 29.17 1.89 2.58
N ILE A 119 29.85 2.12 1.46
CA ILE A 119 31.31 2.32 1.42
C ILE A 119 31.71 3.60 2.18
N GLY A 120 30.91 4.66 2.07
CA GLY A 120 31.14 5.90 2.81
C GLY A 120 31.03 5.69 4.32
N VAL A 121 29.93 5.09 4.76
CA VAL A 121 29.65 4.86 6.19
C VAL A 121 30.65 3.91 6.83
N SER A 122 31.10 2.87 6.12
CA SER A 122 32.10 1.92 6.66
C SER A 122 33.46 2.56 6.96
N LYS A 123 33.72 3.78 6.44
CA LYS A 123 34.94 4.56 6.72
C LYS A 123 34.76 5.60 7.82
N ILE A 124 33.55 5.80 8.34
CA ILE A 124 33.27 6.77 9.40
C ILE A 124 33.56 6.14 10.78
N ASN A 125 34.33 6.84 11.61
CA ASN A 125 34.67 6.42 12.97
C ASN A 125 33.43 6.13 13.84
N ASN A 126 33.60 5.32 14.90
CA ASN A 126 32.52 4.85 15.77
C ASN A 126 31.71 5.97 16.46
N THR A 127 32.35 7.12 16.71
CA THR A 127 31.71 8.31 17.29
C THR A 127 31.44 9.35 16.20
N LEU A 128 30.16 9.65 15.98
CA LEU A 128 29.76 10.77 15.13
C LEU A 128 29.96 12.09 15.89
N PRO A 129 30.27 13.21 15.21
CA PRO A 129 30.23 14.52 15.83
C PRO A 129 28.82 14.80 16.39
N ALA A 130 28.72 15.46 17.54
CA ALA A 130 27.46 15.90 18.14
C ALA A 130 26.45 16.52 17.15
N PRO A 131 26.83 17.44 16.22
CA PRO A 131 25.87 17.99 15.24
C PRO A 131 25.27 16.95 14.29
N ALA A 132 25.98 15.85 14.01
CA ALA A 132 25.47 14.79 13.14
C ALA A 132 24.30 14.05 13.80
N TYR A 133 24.32 13.83 15.11
CA TYR A 133 23.19 13.20 15.81
C TYR A 133 21.91 14.05 15.72
N ALA A 134 22.04 15.37 15.85
CA ALA A 134 20.93 16.29 15.74
C ALA A 134 20.39 16.39 14.30
N LEU A 135 21.29 16.46 13.31
CA LEU A 135 20.93 16.40 11.88
C LEU A 135 20.12 15.13 11.58
N LEU A 136 20.60 13.98 12.03
CA LEU A 136 19.95 12.68 11.79
C LEU A 136 18.62 12.55 12.50
N SER A 137 18.51 13.05 13.74
CA SER A 137 17.23 13.11 14.46
C SER A 137 16.20 13.96 13.70
N GLY A 138 16.64 15.09 13.13
CA GLY A 138 15.79 15.92 12.28
C GLY A 138 15.34 15.22 10.99
N LEU A 139 16.26 14.53 10.30
CA LEU A 139 15.95 13.74 9.09
C LEU A 139 14.96 12.59 9.39
N ASN A 140 15.14 11.88 10.51
CA ASN A 140 14.25 10.82 10.97
C ASN A 140 12.88 11.36 11.39
N ALA A 141 12.83 12.47 12.11
CA ALA A 141 11.57 13.10 12.51
C ALA A 141 10.74 13.50 11.30
N ALA A 142 11.37 14.14 10.30
CA ALA A 142 10.70 14.52 9.05
C ALA A 142 10.23 13.30 8.25
N THR A 143 11.08 12.26 8.17
CA THR A 143 10.73 10.96 7.60
C THR A 143 9.44 10.42 8.19
N VAL A 144 9.33 10.37 9.52
CA VAL A 144 8.16 9.81 10.21
C VAL A 144 6.89 10.58 9.83
N GLY A 145 6.99 11.91 9.67
CA GLY A 145 5.89 12.77 9.22
C GLY A 145 5.43 12.46 7.80
N ILE A 146 6.37 12.27 6.87
CA ILE A 146 6.06 11.88 5.49
C ILE A 146 5.45 10.47 5.42
N ILE A 147 5.96 9.52 6.21
CA ILE A 147 5.41 8.17 6.25
C ILE A 147 4.00 8.18 6.85
N ALA A 148 3.76 8.98 7.89
CA ALA A 148 2.42 9.18 8.44
C ALA A 148 1.46 9.77 7.40
N LEU A 149 1.92 10.74 6.59
CA LEU A 149 1.14 11.28 5.48
C LEU A 149 0.79 10.19 4.45
N ALA A 150 1.76 9.36 4.07
CA ALA A 150 1.54 8.25 3.17
C ALA A 150 0.52 7.25 3.76
N ALA A 151 0.59 6.94 5.05
CA ALA A 151 -0.37 6.06 5.72
C ALA A 151 -1.81 6.59 5.59
N VAL A 152 -2.00 7.90 5.82
CA VAL A 152 -3.31 8.55 5.65
C VAL A 152 -3.79 8.47 4.20
N GLN A 153 -2.94 8.83 3.24
CA GLN A 153 -3.30 8.79 1.81
C GLN A 153 -3.62 7.36 1.32
N LEU A 154 -2.87 6.35 1.76
CA LEU A 154 -3.15 4.95 1.45
C LEU A 154 -4.46 4.49 2.10
N SER A 155 -4.74 4.92 3.33
CA SER A 155 -5.98 4.57 4.03
C SER A 155 -7.21 5.15 3.33
N GLN A 156 -7.14 6.38 2.84
CA GLN A 156 -8.21 6.99 2.06
C GLN A 156 -8.51 6.21 0.76
N LYS A 157 -7.48 5.60 0.15
CA LYS A 157 -7.63 4.79 -1.06
C LYS A 157 -8.09 3.36 -0.78
N ALA A 158 -7.67 2.76 0.34
CA ALA A 158 -7.98 1.38 0.70
C ALA A 158 -9.36 1.24 1.39
N ILE A 159 -9.79 2.27 2.14
CA ILE A 159 -11.09 2.28 2.81
C ILE A 159 -12.17 2.55 1.77
N THR A 160 -12.92 1.50 1.45
CA THR A 160 -14.03 1.55 0.48
C THR A 160 -15.39 1.45 1.18
N ASP A 161 -15.43 0.93 2.41
CA ASP A 161 -16.64 0.64 3.17
C ASP A 161 -16.34 0.57 4.67
N LYS A 162 -17.38 0.31 5.48
CA LYS A 162 -17.26 0.24 6.94
C LYS A 162 -16.37 -0.92 7.41
N LEU A 163 -16.40 -2.08 6.74
CA LEU A 163 -15.57 -3.22 7.14
C LEU A 163 -14.10 -2.95 6.86
N THR A 164 -13.75 -2.45 5.67
CA THR A 164 -12.35 -2.08 5.38
C THR A 164 -11.82 -1.00 6.31
N ARG A 165 -12.66 -0.04 6.73
CA ARG A 165 -12.30 0.92 7.79
C ARG A 165 -11.93 0.24 9.11
N ILE A 166 -12.74 -0.74 9.53
CA ILE A 166 -12.48 -1.52 10.75
C ILE A 166 -11.18 -2.33 10.57
N LEU A 167 -10.94 -2.94 9.41
CA LEU A 167 -9.73 -3.71 9.14
C LEU A 167 -8.46 -2.84 9.16
N VAL A 168 -8.50 -1.61 8.64
CA VAL A 168 -7.37 -0.68 8.74
C VAL A 168 -7.09 -0.35 10.21
N PHE A 169 -8.12 -0.02 10.97
CA PHE A 169 -8.00 0.28 12.41
C PHE A 169 -7.44 -0.91 13.19
N LEU A 170 -8.09 -2.07 13.08
CA LEU A 170 -7.68 -3.28 13.78
C LEU A 170 -6.29 -3.73 13.35
N GLY A 171 -5.96 -3.69 12.06
CA GLY A 171 -4.63 -4.04 11.55
C GLY A 171 -3.54 -3.15 12.13
N GLY A 172 -3.77 -1.83 12.20
CA GLY A 172 -2.84 -0.88 12.79
C GLY A 172 -2.66 -1.09 14.30
N SER A 173 -3.77 -1.17 15.05
CA SER A 173 -3.74 -1.39 16.50
C SER A 173 -3.11 -2.72 16.87
N ALA A 174 -3.50 -3.80 16.19
CA ALA A 174 -2.94 -5.13 16.39
C ALA A 174 -1.42 -5.14 16.14
N GLY A 175 -0.97 -4.55 15.02
CA GLY A 175 0.45 -4.51 14.69
C GLY A 175 1.29 -3.69 15.67
N MET A 176 0.71 -2.66 16.31
CA MET A 176 1.39 -1.89 17.36
C MET A 176 1.52 -2.67 18.66
N LEU A 177 0.52 -3.48 19.02
CA LEU A 177 0.52 -4.25 20.27
C LEU A 177 1.43 -5.47 20.24
N TYR A 178 1.60 -6.10 19.06
CA TYR A 178 2.36 -7.34 18.94
C TYR A 178 3.55 -7.20 18.00
N ASN A 179 4.73 -7.59 18.48
CA ASN A 179 5.98 -7.35 17.78
C ASN A 179 6.40 -8.47 16.81
N ALA A 180 5.77 -9.64 16.85
CA ALA A 180 6.24 -10.78 16.06
C ALA A 180 5.92 -10.63 14.56
N LEU A 181 6.88 -11.02 13.72
CA LEU A 181 6.84 -10.76 12.28
C LEU A 181 5.85 -11.67 11.52
N TRP A 182 5.66 -12.89 12.02
CA TRP A 182 4.68 -13.84 11.47
C TRP A 182 3.24 -13.34 11.62
N TYR A 183 3.02 -12.37 12.51
CA TYR A 183 1.70 -11.81 12.77
C TYR A 183 1.16 -10.99 11.60
N PHE A 184 2.03 -10.33 10.84
CA PHE A 184 1.61 -9.44 9.75
C PHE A 184 0.94 -10.19 8.58
N PRO A 185 1.52 -11.28 8.03
CA PRO A 185 0.82 -12.09 7.02
C PRO A 185 -0.51 -12.66 7.53
N ILE A 186 -0.57 -13.06 8.81
CA ILE A 186 -1.80 -13.61 9.39
C ILE A 186 -2.90 -12.54 9.45
N LEU A 187 -2.59 -11.33 9.91
CA LEU A 187 -3.56 -10.23 9.91
C LEU A 187 -4.10 -9.93 8.50
N MET A 188 -3.26 -10.06 7.47
CA MET A 188 -3.69 -9.87 6.08
C MET A 188 -4.59 -10.98 5.57
N VAL A 189 -4.26 -12.25 5.85
CA VAL A 189 -5.11 -13.39 5.51
C VAL A 189 -6.46 -13.27 6.22
N LEU A 190 -6.45 -12.95 7.52
CA LEU A 190 -7.67 -12.70 8.29
C LEU A 190 -8.48 -11.54 7.72
N GLY A 191 -7.84 -10.45 7.30
CA GLY A 191 -8.49 -9.33 6.63
C GLY A 191 -9.21 -9.76 5.34
N GLY A 192 -8.53 -10.57 4.51
CA GLY A 192 -9.12 -11.12 3.28
C GLY A 192 -10.27 -12.11 3.55
N CYS A 193 -10.12 -13.01 4.52
CA CYS A 193 -11.18 -13.92 4.92
C CYS A 193 -12.40 -13.17 5.48
N SER A 194 -12.17 -12.09 6.25
CA SER A 194 -13.23 -11.28 6.85
C SER A 194 -14.09 -10.60 5.79
N THR A 195 -13.50 -10.04 4.73
CA THR A 195 -14.27 -9.44 3.63
C THR A 195 -15.02 -10.48 2.81
N ILE A 196 -14.41 -11.64 2.54
CA ILE A 196 -15.10 -12.76 1.85
C ILE A 196 -16.33 -13.20 2.65
N PHE A 197 -16.15 -13.44 3.95
CA PHE A 197 -17.22 -13.89 4.83
C PHE A 197 -18.38 -12.88 4.92
N TRP A 198 -18.04 -11.59 4.96
CA TRP A 198 -19.01 -10.49 4.98
C TRP A 198 -19.79 -10.37 3.66
N ASP A 199 -19.10 -10.35 2.52
CA ASP A 199 -19.73 -10.12 1.22
C ASP A 199 -20.57 -11.31 0.74
N TYR A 200 -20.15 -12.53 1.07
CA TYR A 200 -20.94 -13.74 0.79
C TYR A 200 -22.09 -13.95 1.77
N LYS A 201 -22.29 -13.01 2.71
CA LYS A 201 -23.33 -13.06 3.74
C LYS A 201 -23.35 -14.38 4.52
N TRP A 202 -22.23 -15.12 4.56
CA TRP A 202 -22.16 -16.40 5.28
C TRP A 202 -22.42 -16.17 6.79
N GLY A 203 -22.10 -14.97 7.28
CA GLY A 203 -22.42 -14.51 8.62
C GLY A 203 -23.80 -13.90 8.82
N HIS A 204 -24.61 -13.62 7.79
CA HIS A 204 -25.93 -13.00 8.01
C HIS A 204 -26.88 -13.91 8.80
N ASN A 205 -26.74 -15.23 8.71
CA ASN A 205 -27.50 -16.18 9.53
C ASN A 205 -27.04 -16.15 10.99
N ALA A 206 -25.73 -16.07 11.23
CA ALA A 206 -25.16 -15.97 12.59
C ALA A 206 -25.46 -14.60 13.24
N VAL A 207 -25.36 -13.51 12.48
CA VAL A 207 -25.68 -12.15 12.95
C VAL A 207 -27.18 -11.98 13.16
N LYS A 208 -28.05 -12.59 12.34
CA LYS A 208 -29.50 -12.67 12.63
C LYS A 208 -29.77 -13.46 13.90
N ALA A 209 -29.09 -14.57 14.14
CA ALA A 209 -29.26 -15.37 15.35
C ALA A 209 -28.82 -14.60 16.61
N VAL A 210 -27.71 -13.86 16.54
CA VAL A 210 -27.24 -13.03 17.65
C VAL A 210 -28.16 -11.81 17.87
N LYS A 211 -28.63 -11.14 16.81
CA LYS A 211 -29.63 -10.06 16.95
C LYS A 211 -30.96 -10.58 17.49
N ALA A 212 -31.39 -11.78 17.10
CA ALA A 212 -32.61 -12.41 17.62
C ALA A 212 -32.46 -12.86 19.08
N GLY A 213 -31.24 -13.16 19.53
CA GLY A 213 -30.93 -13.48 20.93
C GLY A 213 -30.79 -12.25 21.85
N VAL A 214 -30.34 -11.11 21.30
CA VAL A 214 -30.10 -9.87 22.08
C VAL A 214 -31.29 -8.91 22.04
N PHE A 215 -32.07 -8.90 20.96
CA PHE A 215 -33.27 -8.09 20.80
C PHE A 215 -34.50 -8.97 20.65
N ARG A 216 -34.87 -9.67 21.72
CA ARG A 216 -36.24 -10.18 21.88
C ARG A 216 -36.97 -9.22 22.81
N PRO A 217 -37.93 -8.40 22.32
CA PRO A 217 -38.89 -7.76 23.20
C PRO A 217 -39.58 -8.87 23.99
N ARG A 218 -39.54 -8.76 25.32
CA ARG A 218 -40.20 -9.68 26.23
C ARG A 218 -41.70 -9.43 26.10
N ASP A 219 -42.38 -10.20 25.26
CA ASP A 219 -43.83 -10.21 25.18
C ASP A 219 -44.41 -10.60 26.54
N GLN A 220 -45.26 -9.72 27.05
CA GLN A 220 -45.99 -9.83 28.30
C GLN A 220 -47.19 -10.75 28.03
N SER A 221 -47.13 -11.95 28.59
CA SER A 221 -48.21 -12.95 28.49
C SER A 221 -49.30 -12.63 29.51
N ASP A 222 -50.53 -12.53 29.00
CA ASP A 222 -51.82 -12.91 29.56
C ASP A 222 -52.00 -12.96 31.08
N VAL A 223 -52.86 -12.06 31.57
CA VAL A 223 -53.76 -12.34 32.71
C VAL A 223 -55.17 -12.06 32.21
N GLY A 224 -55.99 -13.11 32.14
CA GLY A 224 -57.37 -13.07 31.65
C GLY A 224 -58.39 -12.57 32.67
N ASN A 225 -59.57 -12.19 32.19
CA ASN A 225 -60.84 -12.91 32.40
C ASN A 225 -62.03 -12.06 31.90
N GLU A 226 -62.90 -12.74 31.14
CA GLU A 226 -64.38 -12.73 31.13
C GLU A 226 -65.22 -11.44 31.09
N GLU A 227 -66.46 -11.61 30.59
CA GLU A 227 -67.60 -10.66 30.45
C GLU A 227 -67.58 -9.78 29.19
N GLN A 228 -68.64 -9.61 28.38
CA GLN A 228 -69.98 -10.18 28.28
C GLN A 228 -70.59 -9.69 26.94
N GLN A 229 -71.50 -10.46 26.35
CA GLN A 229 -72.33 -10.07 25.20
C GLN A 229 -73.25 -8.86 25.49
N VAL A 230 -73.89 -8.36 24.42
CA VAL A 230 -75.11 -7.51 24.30
C VAL A 230 -74.76 -6.14 23.69
N SER A 231 -74.98 -5.94 22.38
CA SER A 231 -76.22 -5.57 21.67
C SER A 231 -76.55 -4.06 21.71
N ASP A 232 -77.07 -3.62 20.57
CA ASP A 232 -77.91 -2.47 20.31
C ASP A 232 -77.27 -1.13 19.90
N GLN A 233 -77.45 -0.86 18.60
CA GLN A 233 -78.12 0.32 18.05
C GLN A 233 -78.28 1.53 18.99
N VAL A 234 -77.94 2.72 18.51
CA VAL A 234 -78.92 3.80 18.20
C VAL A 234 -78.20 5.07 17.73
N GLU A 235 -78.81 5.62 16.70
CA GLU A 235 -78.72 6.91 16.01
C GLU A 235 -78.76 8.17 16.89
N LEU A 236 -78.29 9.31 16.35
CA LEU A 236 -78.71 10.74 16.54
C LEU A 236 -77.48 11.66 16.42
N GLN A 237 -77.27 12.40 15.33
CA GLN A 237 -77.97 13.61 14.88
C GLN A 237 -77.79 14.84 15.81
N ASN A 238 -76.74 15.61 15.50
CA ASN A 238 -76.75 17.07 15.20
C ASN A 238 -77.08 18.13 16.30
N ILE A 239 -76.45 19.31 16.14
CA ILE A 239 -76.79 20.67 16.67
C ILE A 239 -76.26 20.94 18.11
N SER A 240 -75.56 22.02 18.51
CA SER A 240 -75.33 23.39 17.99
C SER A 240 -74.31 24.19 18.86
N GLN A 241 -73.91 25.37 18.33
CA GLN A 241 -73.49 26.63 19.02
C GLN A 241 -72.08 26.68 19.66
N SER A 242 -71.33 27.79 19.71
CA SER A 242 -71.27 29.10 19.03
C SER A 242 -70.11 29.88 19.69
N ARG A 243 -69.31 30.65 18.92
CA ARG A 243 -68.64 31.95 19.27
C ARG A 243 -67.72 32.36 18.10
N GLN A 244 -68.11 33.36 17.28
CA GLN A 244 -67.58 34.75 17.27
C GLN A 244 -66.06 34.83 17.07
N GLY A 245 -65.46 35.54 16.11
CA GLY A 245 -65.89 36.51 15.09
C GLY A 245 -64.63 37.24 14.55
N SER A 246 -64.81 38.09 13.51
CA SER A 246 -63.84 38.98 12.80
C SER A 246 -63.27 38.41 11.49
N ILE A 247 -63.87 38.64 10.31
CA ILE A 247 -64.04 39.85 9.48
C ILE A 247 -62.84 40.17 8.55
N LYS A 248 -63.20 40.25 7.26
CA LYS A 248 -62.55 40.81 6.05
C LYS A 248 -61.62 39.91 5.23
N ASP A 249 -61.66 39.94 3.90
CA ASP A 249 -62.74 39.96 2.89
C ASP A 249 -62.02 39.92 1.53
N SER A 250 -62.75 39.50 0.49
CA SER A 250 -62.46 39.69 -0.94
C SER A 250 -61.44 38.72 -1.56
N ALA A 251 -61.83 37.58 -2.15
CA ALA A 251 -62.64 37.41 -3.38
C ALA A 251 -62.01 38.14 -4.57
N THR A 252 -61.56 37.45 -5.62
CA THR A 252 -62.26 37.23 -6.90
C THR A 252 -61.15 37.00 -7.97
N LEU A 253 -61.28 36.37 -9.14
CA LEU A 253 -62.33 35.71 -9.91
C LEU A 253 -61.65 35.03 -11.14
N ARG A 254 -62.26 33.94 -11.61
CA ARG A 254 -62.50 33.53 -13.02
C ARG A 254 -61.37 33.24 -14.04
N ARG A 255 -61.46 31.97 -14.51
CA ARG A 255 -61.88 31.48 -15.86
C ARG A 255 -61.03 31.78 -17.12
N ALA A 256 -60.73 30.65 -17.78
CA ALA A 256 -61.05 30.31 -19.18
C ALA A 256 -59.98 30.45 -20.29
N THR A 257 -59.70 29.30 -20.90
CA THR A 257 -59.61 29.00 -22.35
C THR A 257 -58.65 29.79 -23.28
N GLY A 258 -57.85 29.05 -24.06
CA GLY A 258 -57.40 29.51 -25.39
C GLY A 258 -56.12 28.87 -25.91
N ARG A 259 -56.20 28.15 -27.04
CA ARG A 259 -55.08 27.66 -27.87
C ARG A 259 -54.41 28.82 -28.64
N VAL A 260 -53.12 28.65 -29.00
CA VAL A 260 -52.49 28.78 -30.36
C VAL A 260 -50.97 29.09 -30.22
N SER A 261 -50.13 28.31 -30.91
CA SER A 261 -48.64 28.39 -31.07
C SER A 261 -48.21 29.49 -32.09
N PRO A 262 -46.93 29.67 -32.54
CA PRO A 262 -45.62 29.07 -32.17
C PRO A 262 -44.43 30.08 -32.06
N GLU A 263 -43.40 29.81 -31.24
CA GLU A 263 -42.04 30.37 -31.45
C GLU A 263 -40.98 29.54 -30.70
N GLU A 264 -39.88 29.18 -31.39
CA GLU A 264 -38.77 28.31 -30.95
C GLU A 264 -37.65 29.11 -30.20
N PRO A 265 -36.44 28.56 -29.94
CA PRO A 265 -36.09 27.53 -28.95
C PRO A 265 -34.97 28.03 -27.99
N SER A 266 -34.85 27.49 -26.77
CA SER A 266 -33.56 27.33 -26.04
C SER A 266 -33.73 26.57 -24.72
N PRO A 267 -32.71 25.82 -24.24
CA PRO A 267 -32.90 24.64 -23.41
C PRO A 267 -32.55 24.91 -21.94
N GLU A 268 -33.45 24.57 -21.01
CA GLU A 268 -33.06 24.30 -19.63
C GLU A 268 -33.76 23.05 -19.10
N THR A 269 -32.92 22.10 -18.75
CA THR A 269 -33.18 20.71 -18.42
C THR A 269 -33.91 20.59 -17.09
N ALA A 270 -35.17 20.18 -17.13
CA ALA A 270 -35.85 19.62 -15.96
C ALA A 270 -35.31 18.21 -15.69
N GLN A 271 -34.91 18.02 -14.45
CA GLN A 271 -34.81 16.79 -13.66
C GLN A 271 -35.33 15.51 -14.33
N ASP A 272 -34.43 14.55 -14.50
CA ASP A 272 -34.75 13.14 -14.36
C ASP A 272 -33.73 12.50 -13.41
N GLN A 273 -34.24 11.96 -12.30
CA GLN A 273 -33.49 11.07 -11.43
C GLN A 273 -33.16 9.79 -12.20
N PRO A 274 -31.90 9.35 -12.28
CA PRO A 274 -31.64 7.98 -12.68
C PRO A 274 -31.92 7.10 -11.46
N THR A 275 -33.03 6.39 -11.52
CA THR A 275 -33.21 5.08 -10.88
C THR A 275 -31.93 4.26 -10.97
N GLU A 276 -31.63 3.56 -9.88
CA GLU A 276 -30.55 2.57 -9.77
C GLU A 276 -30.70 1.50 -10.86
N GLU A 277 -30.19 1.76 -12.06
CA GLU A 277 -29.76 0.69 -12.94
C GLU A 277 -28.48 0.13 -12.35
N GLU A 278 -28.53 -1.15 -11.96
CA GLU A 278 -27.35 -2.00 -11.84
C GLU A 278 -26.52 -1.80 -13.11
N THR A 279 -25.55 -0.89 -13.07
CA THR A 279 -24.50 -0.82 -14.06
C THR A 279 -23.73 -2.12 -13.92
N SER A 280 -24.17 -3.11 -14.70
CA SER A 280 -23.42 -4.32 -14.94
C SER A 280 -21.98 -3.87 -15.21
N ARG A 281 -21.10 -4.33 -14.34
CA ARG A 281 -19.69 -3.95 -14.30
C ARG A 281 -19.02 -4.54 -15.54
N ILE A 282 -19.22 -3.92 -16.70
CA ILE A 282 -18.62 -4.34 -17.95
C ILE A 282 -17.20 -3.79 -17.94
N VAL A 283 -16.33 -4.55 -17.31
CA VAL A 283 -14.89 -4.35 -17.31
C VAL A 283 -14.40 -4.52 -18.76
N PRO A 284 -13.70 -3.53 -19.35
CA PRO A 284 -13.20 -3.66 -20.71
C PRO A 284 -12.28 -4.89 -20.84
N ALA A 285 -12.64 -5.77 -21.79
CA ALA A 285 -12.09 -7.11 -21.98
C ALA A 285 -10.73 -7.16 -22.70
N ASN A 286 -10.02 -6.04 -22.82
CA ASN A 286 -8.93 -5.86 -23.79
C ASN A 286 -7.54 -5.57 -23.20
N LEU A 287 -7.27 -5.96 -21.94
CA LEU A 287 -5.89 -6.25 -21.53
C LEU A 287 -5.56 -7.71 -21.82
N GLU A 288 -5.30 -8.02 -23.10
CA GLU A 288 -4.79 -9.33 -23.48
C GLU A 288 -3.34 -9.48 -22.97
N LEU A 289 -3.16 -9.93 -21.73
CA LEU A 289 -1.92 -10.49 -21.22
C LEU A 289 -1.62 -11.80 -21.98
N ARG A 290 -1.24 -11.71 -23.26
CA ARG A 290 -0.94 -12.87 -24.12
C ARG A 290 0.28 -13.69 -23.66
N VAL A 291 0.97 -13.27 -22.61
CA VAL A 291 2.30 -13.77 -22.27
C VAL A 291 2.29 -14.95 -21.30
N PHE A 292 1.26 -15.11 -20.45
CA PHE A 292 1.27 -16.15 -19.40
C PHE A 292 0.00 -17.00 -19.35
N SER A 293 0.16 -18.31 -19.54
CA SER A 293 -0.88 -19.31 -19.24
C SER A 293 -1.06 -19.45 -17.73
N TRP A 294 -2.28 -19.71 -17.25
CA TRP A 294 -2.57 -19.95 -15.83
C TRP A 294 -1.72 -21.08 -15.24
N LYS A 295 -1.37 -22.09 -16.06
CA LYS A 295 -0.49 -23.20 -15.69
C LYS A 295 0.93 -22.72 -15.37
N LEU A 296 1.45 -21.81 -16.18
CA LEU A 296 2.78 -21.22 -15.99
C LEU A 296 2.78 -20.32 -14.75
N GLY A 297 1.72 -19.53 -14.55
CA GLY A 297 1.55 -18.72 -13.34
C GLY A 297 1.52 -19.57 -12.06
N ALA A 298 0.72 -20.63 -12.04
CA ALA A 298 0.67 -21.58 -10.93
C ALA A 298 2.02 -22.28 -10.69
N LEU A 299 2.72 -22.68 -11.75
CA LEU A 299 4.05 -23.28 -11.66
C LEU A 299 5.08 -22.31 -11.04
N ILE A 300 5.08 -21.04 -11.46
CA ILE A 300 5.98 -20.01 -10.91
C ILE A 300 5.74 -19.84 -9.40
N ILE A 301 4.47 -19.76 -8.97
CA ILE A 301 4.12 -19.64 -7.55
C ILE A 301 4.51 -20.90 -6.77
N ALA A 302 4.25 -22.08 -7.32
CA ALA A 302 4.63 -23.35 -6.68
C ALA A 302 6.14 -23.46 -6.52
N LEU A 303 6.92 -23.16 -7.56
CA LEU A 303 8.38 -23.14 -7.52
C LEU A 303 8.90 -22.11 -6.53
N PHE A 304 8.27 -20.93 -6.44
CA PHE A 304 8.60 -19.95 -5.42
C PHE A 304 8.43 -20.53 -4.01
N PHE A 305 7.28 -21.12 -3.68
CA PHE A 305 7.06 -21.70 -2.35
C PHE A 305 8.00 -22.87 -2.05
N VAL A 306 8.29 -23.72 -3.03
CA VAL A 306 9.30 -24.78 -2.89
C VAL A 306 10.67 -24.18 -2.58
N SER A 307 11.10 -23.15 -3.33
CA SER A 307 12.38 -22.47 -3.09
C SER A 307 12.41 -21.78 -1.72
N PHE A 308 11.31 -21.15 -1.30
CA PHE A 308 11.17 -20.49 -0.01
C PHE A 308 11.27 -21.50 1.13
N ILE A 309 10.52 -22.60 1.08
CA ILE A 309 10.59 -23.67 2.08
C ILE A 309 12.00 -24.25 2.14
N ALA A 310 12.62 -24.54 0.99
CA ALA A 310 13.98 -25.07 0.95
C ALA A 310 15.00 -24.11 1.61
N ILE A 311 14.95 -22.82 1.29
CA ILE A 311 15.85 -21.80 1.87
C ILE A 311 15.60 -21.67 3.38
N MET A 312 14.34 -21.66 3.84
CA MET A 312 14.00 -21.53 5.26
C MET A 312 14.37 -22.77 6.07
N VAL A 313 14.17 -23.98 5.53
CA VAL A 313 14.60 -25.24 6.17
C VAL A 313 16.13 -25.29 6.23
N LEU A 314 16.81 -24.93 5.16
CA LEU A 314 18.28 -24.90 5.15
C LEU A 314 18.83 -23.88 6.16
N ARG A 315 18.19 -22.71 6.28
CA ARG A 315 18.49 -21.70 7.32
C ARG A 315 18.33 -22.26 8.74
N GLY A 316 17.30 -23.06 9.00
CA GLY A 316 17.02 -23.62 10.32
C GLY A 316 17.82 -24.88 10.68
N THR A 317 18.35 -25.61 9.70
CA THR A 317 19.07 -26.89 9.90
C THR A 317 20.58 -26.74 9.92
N LEU A 318 21.13 -25.69 9.31
CA LEU A 318 22.56 -25.41 9.36
C LEU A 318 22.95 -24.82 10.72
N SER A 319 23.85 -25.49 11.45
CA SER A 319 24.35 -25.02 12.76
C SER A 319 25.27 -23.81 12.65
N SER A 320 25.92 -23.59 11.49
CA SER A 320 26.82 -22.45 11.25
C SER A 320 26.76 -22.02 9.77
N PRO A 321 25.65 -21.39 9.35
CA PRO A 321 25.48 -20.96 7.96
C PRO A 321 26.49 -19.85 7.59
N PRO A 322 27.06 -19.88 6.37
CA PRO A 322 27.90 -18.79 5.86
C PRO A 322 27.15 -17.46 5.89
N ILE A 323 27.82 -16.36 6.26
CA ILE A 323 27.18 -15.05 6.43
C ILE A 323 26.41 -14.57 5.19
N GLY A 324 26.92 -14.85 3.98
CA GLY A 324 26.22 -14.51 2.74
C GLY A 324 24.89 -15.24 2.58
N PHE A 325 24.80 -16.50 3.01
CA PHE A 325 23.56 -17.27 3.01
C PHE A 325 22.60 -16.80 4.11
N SER A 326 23.11 -16.51 5.31
CA SER A 326 22.28 -15.95 6.40
C SER A 326 21.69 -14.60 6.01
N LEU A 327 22.50 -13.71 5.41
CA LEU A 327 22.04 -12.44 4.87
C LEU A 327 20.98 -12.63 3.77
N PHE A 328 21.29 -13.46 2.77
CA PHE A 328 20.37 -13.74 1.68
C PHE A 328 19.04 -14.29 2.20
N SER A 329 19.07 -15.28 3.07
CA SER A 329 17.86 -15.92 3.61
C SER A 329 17.04 -14.96 4.49
N ASN A 330 17.67 -14.14 5.33
CA ASN A 330 16.98 -13.12 6.13
C ASN A 330 16.32 -12.05 5.24
N LEU A 331 17.02 -11.56 4.21
CA LEU A 331 16.47 -10.57 3.28
C LEU A 331 15.44 -11.17 2.32
N TYR A 332 15.57 -12.44 1.97
CA TYR A 332 14.59 -13.17 1.15
C TYR A 332 13.30 -13.42 1.93
N LEU A 333 13.42 -13.76 3.22
CA LEU A 333 12.29 -13.81 4.14
C LEU A 333 11.63 -12.44 4.25
N ALA A 334 12.41 -11.38 4.49
CA ALA A 334 11.90 -10.01 4.53
C ALA A 334 11.11 -9.69 3.25
N GLY A 335 11.69 -9.90 2.06
CA GLY A 335 11.05 -9.68 0.76
C GLY A 335 9.73 -10.44 0.58
N THR A 336 9.57 -11.59 1.24
CA THR A 336 8.38 -12.44 1.19
C THR A 336 7.28 -12.01 2.16
N ILE A 337 7.63 -11.39 3.29
CA ILE A 337 6.66 -11.02 4.34
C ILE A 337 6.26 -9.55 4.32
N ILE A 338 6.98 -8.69 3.57
CA ILE A 338 6.65 -7.27 3.53
C ILE A 338 5.45 -7.04 2.64
N PHE A 339 4.42 -6.40 3.20
CA PHE A 339 3.26 -5.91 2.46
C PHE A 339 3.09 -4.41 2.70
N GLY A 340 2.36 -3.72 1.82
CA GLY A 340 1.96 -2.33 2.06
C GLY A 340 3.02 -1.25 1.82
N GLY A 341 4.23 -1.58 1.35
CA GLY A 341 5.20 -0.61 0.81
C GLY A 341 6.49 -0.41 1.61
N GLY A 342 7.30 0.55 1.16
CA GLY A 342 8.65 0.88 1.67
C GLY A 342 8.79 1.29 3.14
N PRO A 343 7.76 1.77 3.85
CA PRO A 343 7.90 2.08 5.28
C PRO A 343 7.87 0.87 6.22
N VAL A 344 7.08 -0.16 5.89
CA VAL A 344 6.89 -1.35 6.74
C VAL A 344 8.14 -2.24 6.75
N VAL A 345 8.97 -2.15 5.71
CA VAL A 345 10.22 -2.93 5.58
C VAL A 345 11.29 -2.52 6.58
N ILE A 346 11.37 -1.25 6.97
CA ILE A 346 12.53 -0.72 7.69
C ILE A 346 12.66 -1.35 9.08
N PRO A 347 11.60 -1.39 9.92
CA PRO A 347 11.70 -2.06 11.22
C PRO A 347 12.06 -3.56 11.10
N LEU A 348 11.60 -4.23 10.03
CA LEU A 348 11.91 -5.63 9.77
C LEU A 348 13.38 -5.81 9.43
N LEU A 349 13.92 -4.98 8.54
CA LEU A 349 15.33 -5.01 8.17
C LEU A 349 16.21 -4.81 9.39
N ARG A 350 15.83 -3.93 10.33
CA ARG A 350 16.57 -3.74 11.59
C ARG A 350 16.67 -5.04 12.37
N GLU A 351 15.56 -5.75 12.57
CA GLU A 351 15.56 -7.04 13.26
C GLU A 351 16.47 -8.06 12.57
N TYR A 352 16.45 -8.10 11.25
CA TYR A 352 17.18 -9.11 10.48
C TYR A 352 18.67 -8.86 10.27
N VAL A 353 19.18 -7.66 10.57
CA VAL A 353 20.59 -7.31 10.37
C VAL A 353 21.25 -6.73 11.61
N VAL A 354 20.51 -5.98 12.43
CA VAL A 354 21.02 -5.34 13.65
C VAL A 354 20.93 -6.29 14.83
N ALA A 355 19.83 -7.04 14.99
CA ALA A 355 19.74 -8.03 16.07
C ALA A 355 20.76 -9.17 15.88
N GLU A 356 21.07 -9.51 14.62
CA GLU A 356 22.14 -10.45 14.24
C GLU A 356 23.56 -9.87 14.46
N SER A 357 23.68 -8.62 14.92
CA SER A 357 24.94 -7.90 15.13
C SER A 357 25.80 -7.72 13.86
N TRP A 358 25.20 -7.79 12.67
CA TRP A 358 25.91 -7.58 11.40
C TRP A 358 26.06 -6.10 11.06
N VAL A 359 25.08 -5.28 11.44
CA VAL A 359 25.09 -3.83 11.22
C VAL A 359 24.81 -3.14 12.55
N SER A 360 25.57 -2.09 12.89
CA SER A 360 25.33 -1.34 14.12
C SER A 360 23.99 -0.58 14.05
N PRO A 361 23.28 -0.37 15.17
CA PRO A 361 22.08 0.47 15.20
C PRO A 361 22.31 1.88 14.65
N ARG A 362 23.51 2.42 14.90
CA ARG A 362 23.95 3.71 14.38
C ARG A 362 24.02 3.71 12.86
N ASP A 363 24.74 2.75 12.26
CA ASP A 363 24.90 2.68 10.80
C ASP A 363 23.55 2.45 10.13
N PHE A 364 22.72 1.59 10.74
CA PHE A 364 21.35 1.39 10.30
C PHE A 364 20.58 2.71 10.22
N LEU A 365 20.56 3.51 11.29
CA LEU A 365 19.81 4.76 11.33
C LEU A 365 20.43 5.85 10.45
N LEU A 366 21.77 5.91 10.36
CA LEU A 366 22.50 6.81 9.46
C LEU A 366 22.14 6.53 8.00
N GLY A 367 22.23 5.25 7.59
CA GLY A 367 21.86 4.82 6.26
C GLY A 367 20.38 5.07 5.97
N LEU A 368 19.50 4.83 6.95
CA LEU A 368 18.06 5.06 6.80
C LEU A 368 17.74 6.53 6.54
N ALA A 369 18.35 7.45 7.29
CA ALA A 369 18.13 8.88 7.13
C ALA A 369 18.58 9.38 5.75
N ILE A 370 19.75 8.92 5.29
CA ILE A 370 20.32 9.37 4.01
C ILE A 370 19.63 8.68 2.82
N CYS A 371 19.37 7.37 2.88
CA CYS A 371 18.73 6.63 1.79
C CYS A 371 17.32 7.13 1.46
N GLN A 372 16.61 7.72 2.42
CA GLN A 372 15.28 8.28 2.16
C GLN A 372 15.28 9.61 1.42
N ALA A 373 16.44 10.27 1.37
CA ALA A 373 16.67 11.42 0.51
C ALA A 373 17.08 11.01 -0.91
N PHE A 374 17.33 9.71 -1.17
CA PHE A 374 17.69 9.22 -2.51
C PHE A 374 16.46 8.83 -3.33
N PRO A 375 16.53 8.96 -4.67
CA PRO A 375 15.44 8.56 -5.55
C PRO A 375 15.33 7.04 -5.66
N GLY A 376 14.14 6.59 -6.05
CA GLY A 376 13.85 5.19 -6.31
C GLY A 376 13.27 4.44 -5.11
N PRO A 377 13.24 3.10 -5.15
CA PRO A 377 12.58 2.32 -4.13
C PRO A 377 13.37 2.29 -2.82
N ASN A 378 12.71 2.59 -1.69
CA ASN A 378 13.30 2.48 -0.35
C ASN A 378 13.88 1.09 -0.04
N PHE A 379 13.44 0.05 -0.75
CA PHE A 379 13.98 -1.31 -0.65
C PHE A 379 15.46 -1.40 -1.08
N ASN A 380 15.97 -0.41 -1.83
CA ASN A 380 17.41 -0.29 -2.11
C ASN A 380 18.24 -0.12 -0.83
N PHE A 381 17.62 0.21 0.30
CA PHE A 381 18.27 0.16 1.61
C PHE A 381 18.81 -1.24 1.95
N ALA A 382 18.22 -2.32 1.42
CA ALA A 382 18.76 -3.68 1.57
C ALA A 382 20.14 -3.86 0.90
N VAL A 383 20.45 -3.05 -0.13
CA VAL A 383 21.77 -3.04 -0.79
C VAL A 383 22.81 -2.45 0.15
N TYR A 384 22.46 -1.33 0.79
CA TYR A 384 23.28 -0.69 1.81
C TYR A 384 23.56 -1.64 2.98
N LEU A 385 22.50 -2.23 3.54
CA LEU A 385 22.62 -3.16 4.67
C LEU A 385 23.38 -4.42 4.28
N GLY A 386 23.16 -4.96 3.08
CA GLY A 386 23.85 -6.13 2.59
C GLY A 386 25.36 -5.91 2.46
N ALA A 387 25.77 -4.74 1.96
CA ALA A 387 27.18 -4.38 1.88
C ALA A 387 27.83 -4.28 3.27
N LEU A 388 27.16 -3.63 4.23
CA LEU A 388 27.69 -3.49 5.59
C LEU A 388 27.73 -4.83 6.34
N ALA A 389 26.67 -5.64 6.22
CA ALA A 389 26.54 -6.88 6.97
C ALA A 389 27.67 -7.88 6.71
N VAL A 390 28.23 -7.88 5.50
CA VAL A 390 29.33 -8.77 5.13
C VAL A 390 30.71 -8.15 5.35
N THR A 391 30.80 -6.86 5.65
CA THR A 391 32.08 -6.15 5.84
C THR A 391 32.61 -6.38 7.26
N PRO A 392 33.91 -6.66 7.47
CA PRO A 392 35.00 -6.77 6.49
C PRO A 392 35.23 -8.20 5.96
N ARG A 393 34.34 -9.15 6.26
CA ARG A 393 34.54 -10.59 6.00
C ARG A 393 34.49 -10.97 4.52
N LEU A 394 33.65 -10.31 3.73
CA LEU A 394 33.53 -10.52 2.28
C LEU A 394 33.59 -9.18 1.54
N ASN A 395 33.73 -9.24 0.22
CA ASN A 395 33.61 -8.07 -0.64
C ASN A 395 32.21 -7.42 -0.45
N PRO A 396 32.12 -6.13 -0.09
CA PRO A 396 30.85 -5.43 0.13
C PRO A 396 29.90 -5.53 -1.08
N ALA A 397 30.44 -5.59 -2.31
CA ALA A 397 29.65 -5.74 -3.53
C ALA A 397 28.84 -7.05 -3.55
N VAL A 398 29.40 -8.14 -3.00
CA VAL A 398 28.72 -9.44 -2.93
C VAL A 398 27.52 -9.34 -1.99
N GLY A 399 27.69 -8.70 -0.83
CA GLY A 399 26.60 -8.44 0.11
C GLY A 399 25.52 -7.54 -0.47
N ALA A 400 25.91 -6.47 -1.19
CA ALA A 400 25.01 -5.57 -1.89
C ALA A 400 24.15 -6.30 -2.93
N VAL A 401 24.77 -7.09 -3.80
CA VAL A 401 24.08 -7.87 -4.85
C VAL A 401 23.17 -8.94 -4.22
N ALA A 402 23.66 -9.65 -3.21
CA ALA A 402 22.87 -10.64 -2.49
C ALA A 402 21.63 -10.01 -1.86
N GLY A 403 21.78 -8.86 -1.18
CA GLY A 403 20.66 -8.15 -0.58
C GLY A 403 19.66 -7.59 -1.59
N TYR A 404 20.15 -7.08 -2.72
CA TYR A 404 19.31 -6.61 -3.82
C TYR A 404 18.45 -7.74 -4.39
N ILE A 405 19.06 -8.87 -4.73
CA ILE A 405 18.33 -10.03 -5.28
C ILE A 405 17.35 -10.56 -4.23
N ALA A 406 17.82 -10.79 -3.00
CA ALA A 406 17.01 -11.37 -1.94
C ALA A 406 15.73 -10.56 -1.65
N ILE A 407 15.82 -9.23 -1.56
CA ILE A 407 14.67 -8.40 -1.17
C ILE A 407 13.64 -8.20 -2.30
N PHE A 408 14.08 -8.15 -3.57
CA PHE A 408 13.20 -7.85 -4.71
C PHE A 408 12.63 -9.10 -5.38
N THR A 409 13.37 -10.21 -5.41
CA THR A 409 12.97 -11.43 -6.12
C THR A 409 11.61 -11.98 -5.66
N PRO A 410 11.29 -12.14 -4.35
CA PRO A 410 10.02 -12.68 -3.93
C PRO A 410 8.82 -11.92 -4.49
N GLY A 411 8.85 -10.59 -4.40
CA GLY A 411 7.76 -9.73 -4.86
C GLY A 411 7.57 -9.76 -6.37
N ILE A 412 8.65 -9.74 -7.15
CA ILE A 412 8.58 -9.81 -8.62
C ILE A 412 8.07 -11.19 -9.06
N VAL A 413 8.63 -12.28 -8.52
CA VAL A 413 8.26 -13.66 -8.89
C VAL A 413 6.78 -13.94 -8.56
N LEU A 414 6.33 -13.60 -7.35
CA LEU A 414 4.94 -13.77 -6.95
C LEU A 414 3.98 -12.91 -7.78
N HIS A 415 4.40 -11.69 -8.14
CA HIS A 415 3.62 -10.84 -9.01
C HIS A 415 3.49 -11.41 -10.43
N THR A 416 4.60 -11.85 -11.04
CA THR A 416 4.58 -12.52 -12.35
C THR A 416 3.69 -13.76 -12.34
N GLY A 417 3.82 -14.59 -11.30
CA GLY A 417 2.99 -15.79 -11.14
C GLY A 417 1.50 -15.47 -11.01
N THR A 418 1.17 -14.46 -10.20
CA THR A 418 -0.22 -14.02 -10.00
C THR A 418 -0.82 -13.38 -11.24
N MET A 419 -0.02 -12.63 -12.02
CA MET A 419 -0.44 -12.09 -13.32
C MET A 419 -0.89 -13.20 -14.29
N GLY A 420 -0.22 -14.36 -14.30
CA GLY A 420 -0.65 -15.52 -15.09
C GLY A 420 -1.98 -16.13 -14.64
N LEU A 421 -2.28 -16.07 -13.33
CA LEU A 421 -3.55 -16.52 -12.75
C LEU A 421 -4.66 -15.45 -12.83
N TRP A 422 -4.29 -14.19 -13.08
CA TRP A 422 -5.17 -13.04 -12.99
C TRP A 422 -6.42 -13.17 -13.86
N LYS A 423 -6.26 -13.66 -15.10
CA LYS A 423 -7.40 -13.89 -16.02
C LYS A 423 -8.45 -14.84 -15.43
N SER A 424 -8.02 -15.86 -14.70
CA SER A 424 -8.93 -16.85 -14.09
C SER A 424 -9.51 -16.37 -12.76
N LEU A 425 -8.72 -15.65 -11.96
CA LEU A 425 -9.11 -15.22 -10.62
C LEU A 425 -9.98 -13.95 -10.61
N ARG A 426 -9.71 -12.98 -11.49
CA ARG A 426 -10.39 -11.66 -11.47
C ARG A 426 -11.91 -11.73 -11.70
N GLY A 427 -12.38 -12.75 -12.42
CA GLY A 427 -13.81 -12.95 -12.68
C GLY A 427 -14.61 -13.43 -11.46
N HIS A 428 -13.92 -13.88 -10.41
CA HIS A 428 -14.57 -14.42 -9.22
C HIS A 428 -14.74 -13.34 -8.12
N ARG A 429 -15.97 -13.19 -7.63
CA ARG A 429 -16.32 -12.22 -6.57
C ARG A 429 -15.57 -12.45 -5.25
N TRP A 430 -15.33 -13.71 -4.88
CA TRP A 430 -14.57 -14.04 -3.66
C TRP A 430 -13.14 -13.51 -3.71
N PHE A 431 -12.49 -13.56 -4.87
CA PHE A 431 -11.10 -13.13 -5.02
C PHE A 431 -10.97 -11.62 -4.91
N THR A 432 -11.84 -10.87 -5.62
CA THR A 432 -11.87 -9.40 -5.55
C THR A 432 -12.28 -8.90 -4.16
N SER A 433 -13.21 -9.60 -3.49
CA SER A 433 -13.58 -9.34 -2.10
C SER A 433 -12.42 -9.59 -1.13
N GLY A 434 -11.73 -10.73 -1.25
CA GLY A 434 -10.56 -11.04 -0.42
C GLY A 434 -9.44 -10.03 -0.59
N LEU A 435 -9.14 -9.65 -1.84
CA LEU A 435 -8.11 -8.66 -2.17
C LEU A 435 -8.36 -7.31 -1.48
N ARG A 436 -9.62 -6.88 -1.44
CA ARG A 436 -10.05 -5.67 -0.73
C ARG A 436 -9.72 -5.74 0.77
N GLY A 437 -9.96 -6.88 1.42
CA GLY A 437 -9.67 -7.07 2.85
C GLY A 437 -8.17 -7.14 3.15
N VAL A 438 -7.42 -7.87 2.31
CA VAL A 438 -5.96 -7.96 2.38
C VAL A 438 -5.33 -6.57 2.28
N ASN A 439 -5.79 -5.74 1.33
CA ASN A 439 -5.29 -4.39 1.15
C ASN A 439 -5.60 -3.47 2.34
N ALA A 440 -6.81 -3.55 2.90
CA ALA A 440 -7.17 -2.79 4.08
C ALA A 440 -6.27 -3.14 5.29
N ALA A 441 -6.05 -4.44 5.53
CA ALA A 441 -5.14 -4.90 6.57
C ALA A 441 -3.70 -4.44 6.34
N ALA A 442 -3.19 -4.57 5.10
CA ALA A 442 -1.84 -4.12 4.73
C ALA A 442 -1.63 -2.62 4.98
N VAL A 443 -2.63 -1.79 4.68
CA VAL A 443 -2.57 -0.35 4.94
C VAL A 443 -2.62 -0.05 6.45
N GLY A 444 -3.37 -0.82 7.24
CA GLY A 444 -3.32 -0.75 8.70
C GLY A 444 -1.90 -0.91 9.25
N LEU A 445 -1.14 -1.88 8.72
CA LEU A 445 0.25 -2.13 9.12
C LEU A 445 1.22 -0.97 8.81
N VAL A 446 0.87 -0.06 7.90
CA VAL A 446 1.67 1.15 7.66
C VAL A 446 1.67 2.06 8.89
N TYR A 447 0.57 2.13 9.64
CA TYR A 447 0.52 2.86 10.91
C TYR A 447 1.43 2.22 11.98
N THR A 448 1.53 0.88 12.00
CA THR A 448 2.51 0.19 12.85
C THR A 448 3.94 0.61 12.51
N ALA A 449 4.25 0.79 11.22
CA ALA A 449 5.57 1.25 10.81
C ALA A 449 5.85 2.69 11.28
N VAL A 450 4.85 3.60 11.20
CA VAL A 450 4.96 4.96 11.75
C VAL A 450 5.33 4.91 13.22
N TYR A 451 4.60 4.11 14.01
CA TYR A 451 4.85 3.96 15.44
C TYR A 451 6.26 3.42 15.74
N ARG A 452 6.69 2.36 15.04
CA ARG A 452 8.02 1.77 15.25
C ARG A 452 9.15 2.72 14.88
N LEU A 453 9.00 3.51 13.82
CA LEU A 453 9.98 4.53 13.44
C LEU A 453 9.98 5.71 14.41
N TRP A 454 8.81 6.08 14.94
CA TRP A 454 8.69 7.10 15.98
C TRP A 454 9.47 6.72 17.25
N GLU A 455 9.33 5.48 17.72
CA GLU A 455 10.01 4.99 18.92
C GLU A 455 11.53 4.85 18.77
N GLN A 456 12.06 4.90 17.55
CA GLN A 456 13.48 4.70 17.26
C GLN A 456 14.13 5.92 16.58
N GLY A 457 13.37 6.98 16.32
CA GLY A 457 13.80 8.08 15.46
C GLY A 457 14.78 9.06 16.11
N PHE A 458 14.74 9.21 17.44
CA PHE A 458 15.58 10.17 18.16
C PHE A 458 16.95 9.58 18.49
N LEU A 459 18.01 10.24 18.02
CA LEU A 459 19.40 9.86 18.15
C LEU A 459 20.16 10.89 19.00
N SER A 460 20.92 10.41 19.97
CA SER A 460 21.87 11.23 20.74
C SER A 460 23.11 10.43 21.10
N GLU A 461 24.13 11.08 21.66
CA GLU A 461 25.33 10.40 22.17
C GLU A 461 25.01 9.34 23.23
N ARG A 462 23.94 9.55 24.01
CA ARG A 462 23.46 8.59 25.02
C ARG A 462 22.54 7.51 24.44
N PHE A 463 21.81 7.84 23.36
CA PHE A 463 20.82 6.98 22.73
C PHE A 463 21.22 6.63 21.29
N THR A 464 22.38 5.98 21.12
CA THR A 464 22.89 5.59 19.79
C THR A 464 22.06 4.48 19.12
N SER A 465 21.27 3.74 19.91
CA SER A 465 20.34 2.71 19.44
C SER A 465 19.00 3.24 18.93
N GLY A 466 18.76 4.55 19.07
CA GLY A 466 17.46 5.18 18.82
C GLY A 466 16.58 5.21 20.08
N SER A 467 15.76 6.24 20.19
CA SER A 467 14.78 6.47 21.25
C SER A 467 13.55 7.19 20.69
N SER A 468 12.50 7.33 21.50
CA SER A 468 11.25 7.92 21.04
C SER A 468 11.42 9.40 20.70
N LEU A 469 10.93 9.80 19.52
CA LEU A 469 10.85 11.20 19.11
C LEU A 469 9.99 12.03 20.08
N GLY A 470 9.11 11.39 20.85
CA GLY A 470 8.27 12.06 21.85
C GLY A 470 9.02 12.55 23.09
N LEU A 471 10.30 12.20 23.27
CA LEU A 471 11.08 12.64 24.44
C LEU A 471 11.43 14.13 24.41
N ASP A 472 11.51 14.73 23.23
CA ASP A 472 11.73 16.17 23.06
C ASP A 472 10.62 16.74 22.13
N PRO A 473 9.82 17.71 22.61
CA PRO A 473 8.77 18.34 21.80
C PRO A 473 9.26 18.90 20.46
N TRP A 474 10.54 19.26 20.32
CA TRP A 474 11.11 19.75 19.06
C TRP A 474 10.94 18.74 17.93
N TRP A 475 11.20 17.46 18.18
CA TRP A 475 11.09 16.43 17.15
C TRP A 475 9.63 16.20 16.73
N VAL A 476 8.70 16.34 17.68
CA VAL A 476 7.26 16.33 17.40
C VAL A 476 6.88 17.46 16.43
N VAL A 477 7.43 18.66 16.63
CA VAL A 477 7.23 19.81 15.73
C VAL A 477 7.78 19.50 14.35
N VAL A 478 9.01 18.99 14.23
CA VAL A 478 9.60 18.62 12.93
C VAL A 478 8.71 17.59 12.20
N THR A 479 8.27 16.54 12.90
CA THR A 479 7.37 15.52 12.33
C THR A 479 6.04 16.12 11.87
N ALA A 480 5.42 16.96 12.69
CA ALA A 480 4.16 17.63 12.35
C ALA A 480 4.33 18.58 11.15
N THR A 481 5.41 19.36 11.10
CA THR A 481 5.72 20.26 9.99
C THR A 481 5.89 19.50 8.69
N SER A 482 6.60 18.36 8.67
CA SER A 482 6.75 17.55 7.46
C SER A 482 5.43 16.93 7.00
N PHE A 483 4.60 16.44 7.93
CA PHE A 483 3.26 15.94 7.60
C PHE A 483 2.38 17.03 7.00
N VAL A 484 2.29 18.19 7.67
CA VAL A 484 1.43 19.31 7.27
C VAL A 484 1.92 19.92 5.95
N GLY A 485 3.24 20.14 5.85
CA GLY A 485 3.91 20.63 4.65
C GLY A 485 3.63 19.75 3.43
N GLY A 486 3.73 18.43 3.59
CA GLY A 486 3.39 17.49 2.51
C GLY A 486 1.90 17.48 2.15
N ARG A 487 1.00 17.54 3.13
CA ARG A 487 -0.45 17.38 2.91
C ARG A 487 -1.15 18.59 2.30
N TRP A 488 -0.79 19.79 2.74
CA TRP A 488 -1.49 21.03 2.39
C TRP A 488 -0.65 21.99 1.58
N PHE A 489 0.68 21.96 1.72
CA PHE A 489 1.59 22.84 1.00
C PHE A 489 2.29 22.15 -0.18
N ASN A 490 1.97 20.87 -0.44
CA ASN A 490 2.57 20.04 -1.49
C ASN A 490 4.11 20.04 -1.45
N VAL A 491 4.70 20.16 -0.26
CA VAL A 491 6.16 20.13 -0.10
C VAL A 491 6.68 18.76 -0.56
N PRO A 492 7.60 18.71 -1.54
CA PRO A 492 8.17 17.43 -1.98
C PRO A 492 8.87 16.72 -0.82
N PRO A 493 8.74 15.40 -0.68
CA PRO A 493 9.33 14.68 0.46
C PRO A 493 10.84 14.87 0.66
N PRO A 494 11.71 14.93 -0.37
CA PRO A 494 13.13 15.23 -0.16
C PRO A 494 13.36 16.59 0.48
N VAL A 495 12.58 17.59 0.07
CA VAL A 495 12.66 18.94 0.62
C VAL A 495 12.23 18.92 2.09
N ALA A 496 11.12 18.24 2.40
CA ALA A 496 10.67 18.08 3.79
C ALA A 496 11.71 17.37 4.67
N ILE A 497 12.39 16.35 4.14
CA ILE A 497 13.47 15.63 4.84
C ILE A 497 14.66 16.57 5.07
N ILE A 498 15.15 17.25 4.04
CA ILE A 498 16.28 18.20 4.15
C ILE A 498 15.95 19.33 5.15
N LEU A 499 14.73 19.88 5.10
CA LEU A 499 14.25 20.87 6.07
C LEU A 499 14.24 20.31 7.49
N GLY A 500 13.82 19.05 7.68
CA GLY A 500 13.93 18.36 8.97
C GLY A 500 15.36 18.29 9.48
N GLY A 501 16.32 17.93 8.61
CA GLY A 501 17.74 17.97 8.94
C GLY A 501 18.22 19.37 9.34
N ALA A 502 17.83 20.40 8.60
CA ALA A 502 18.14 21.79 8.93
C ALA A 502 17.55 22.21 10.29
N MET A 503 16.31 21.82 10.60
CA MET A 503 15.69 22.03 11.92
C MET A 503 16.43 21.28 13.03
N GLY A 504 16.97 20.08 12.74
CA GLY A 504 17.86 19.37 13.65
C GLY A 504 19.15 20.14 13.96
N MET A 505 19.76 20.75 12.94
CA MET A 505 20.94 21.61 13.13
C MET A 505 20.63 22.89 13.93
N VAL A 506 19.44 23.47 13.73
CA VAL A 506 18.97 24.61 14.54
C VAL A 506 18.82 24.20 16.00
N TRP A 507 18.20 23.06 16.27
CA TRP A 507 18.10 22.51 17.62
C TRP A 507 19.47 22.31 18.26
N TYR A 508 20.43 21.75 17.52
CA TYR A 508 21.80 21.61 18.02
C TYR A 508 22.42 22.96 18.39
N GLY A 509 22.28 23.98 17.54
CA GLY A 509 22.79 25.32 17.82
C GLY A 509 22.18 25.95 19.08
N VAL A 510 20.89 25.74 19.31
CA VAL A 510 20.19 26.29 20.49
C VAL A 510 20.53 25.52 21.77
N VAL A 511 20.59 24.19 21.70
CA VAL A 511 20.86 23.33 22.87
C VAL A 511 22.33 23.36 23.27
N SER A 512 23.25 23.42 22.31
CA SER A 512 24.69 23.47 22.58
C SER A 512 25.19 24.86 23.01
N ALA A 513 24.36 25.89 22.83
CA ALA A 513 24.64 27.25 23.32
C ALA A 513 24.22 27.45 24.80
N LYS A 514 23.53 26.47 25.40
CA LYS A 514 23.26 26.39 26.83
C LYS A 514 24.34 25.57 27.51
#